data_AF-A0A3D3HSU0-F1
#
_entry.id   AF-A0A3D3HSU0-F1
#
_cell.length_a   1.000
_cell.length_b   1.000
_cell.length_c   1.000
_cell.angle_alpha   90.00
_cell.angle_beta   90.00
_cell.angle_gamma   90.00
#
_symmetry.space_group_name_H-M   'P 1'
#
loop_
_entity.id
_entity.type
_entity.pdbx_description
1 polymer ?
#
loop_
_entity_poly.entity_id
_entity_poly.type
_entity_poly.pdbx_seq_one_letter_code
_entity_poly.pdbx_strand_id
1 'polypeptide(L)'
;MSQFTDIDRNNARVILANFYDPAYAGRVPMTDEAVTVIWEMLSEAEKCTNMMAYIPTPAGAMPGIGYIASQLGKMANRIRQAGNGKVDIKCRVQIKSIFRLKFDEIISGI
;
A
#
# COMPACT_ATOMS: atom_id res chain seq x y z
N MET A 1 14.23 -8.80 -14.44
CA MET A 1 13.77 -9.74 -13.39
C MET A 1 12.80 -8.98 -12.50
N SER A 2 11.72 -9.64 -12.04
CA SER A 2 10.78 -9.03 -11.09
C SER A 2 11.47 -8.74 -9.76
N GLN A 3 11.29 -7.54 -9.24
CA GLN A 3 11.85 -7.10 -7.97
C GLN A 3 11.05 -7.66 -6.79
N PHE A 4 9.74 -7.85 -6.97
CA PHE A 4 8.84 -8.34 -5.93
C PHE A 4 8.31 -9.74 -6.22
N THR A 5 8.11 -10.51 -5.15
CA THR A 5 7.52 -11.86 -5.22
C THR A 5 5.99 -11.79 -5.31
N ASP A 6 5.35 -12.92 -5.63
CA ASP A 6 3.89 -13.03 -5.61
C ASP A 6 3.29 -12.78 -4.21
N ILE A 7 4.02 -13.14 -3.16
CA ILE A 7 3.63 -12.87 -1.77
C ILE A 7 3.60 -11.35 -1.53
N ASP A 8 4.61 -10.62 -1.98
CA ASP A 8 4.68 -9.16 -1.84
C ASP A 8 3.54 -8.49 -2.61
N ARG A 9 3.26 -8.96 -3.82
CA ARG A 9 2.15 -8.48 -4.66
C ARG A 9 0.80 -8.73 -4.00
N ASN A 10 0.63 -9.88 -3.34
CA ASN A 10 -0.58 -10.18 -2.57
C ASN A 10 -0.71 -9.28 -1.34
N ASN A 11 0.39 -9.02 -0.63
CA ASN A 11 0.42 -8.10 0.51
C ASN A 11 0.05 -6.68 0.11
N ALA A 12 0.63 -6.20 -1.00
CA ALA A 12 0.31 -4.89 -1.58
C ALA A 12 -1.18 -4.78 -1.94
N ARG A 13 -1.77 -5.83 -2.54
CA ARG A 13 -3.20 -5.84 -2.87
C ARG A 13 -4.11 -5.74 -1.64
N VAL A 14 -3.77 -6.43 -0.55
CA VAL A 14 -4.53 -6.33 0.72
C VAL A 14 -4.51 -4.89 1.25
N ILE A 15 -3.36 -4.24 1.19
CA ILE A 15 -3.21 -2.84 1.61
C ILE A 15 -4.08 -1.94 0.72
N LEU A 16 -3.97 -2.09 -0.59
CA LEU A 16 -4.75 -1.28 -1.54
C LEU A 16 -6.26 -1.46 -1.32
N ALA A 17 -6.71 -2.68 -1.04
CA ALA A 17 -8.11 -2.98 -0.73
C ALA A 17 -8.58 -2.30 0.57
N ASN A 18 -7.71 -2.14 1.57
CA ASN A 18 -8.04 -1.37 2.75
C ASN A 18 -8.28 0.12 2.40
N PHE A 19 -7.48 0.70 1.51
CA PHE A 19 -7.71 2.08 1.07
C PHE A 19 -8.98 2.20 0.19
N TYR A 20 -9.05 1.47 -0.90
CA TYR A 20 -10.01 1.72 -1.99
C TYR A 20 -11.15 0.72 -2.13
N ASP A 21 -11.20 -0.34 -1.33
CA ASP A 21 -12.07 -1.54 -1.47
C ASP A 21 -11.48 -2.67 -2.35
N PRO A 22 -11.93 -3.93 -2.15
CA PRO A 22 -11.42 -5.07 -2.91
C PRO A 22 -11.71 -5.01 -4.42
N ALA A 23 -12.84 -4.43 -4.84
CA ALA A 23 -13.22 -4.36 -6.25
C ALA A 23 -12.33 -3.37 -7.02
N TYR A 24 -11.94 -2.27 -6.39
CA TYR A 24 -10.91 -1.39 -6.93
C TYR A 24 -9.54 -2.06 -6.94
N ALA A 25 -9.12 -2.67 -5.82
CA ALA A 25 -7.81 -3.30 -5.75
C ALA A 25 -7.62 -4.47 -6.73
N GLY A 26 -8.71 -5.16 -7.10
CA GLY A 26 -8.70 -6.20 -8.13
C GLY A 26 -8.45 -5.69 -9.55
N ARG A 27 -8.69 -4.41 -9.83
CA ARG A 27 -8.45 -3.78 -11.14
C ARG A 27 -7.00 -3.36 -11.35
N VAL A 28 -6.25 -3.10 -10.28
CA VAL A 28 -4.87 -2.65 -10.38
C VAL A 28 -3.95 -3.85 -10.65
N PRO A 29 -3.23 -3.89 -11.79
CA PRO A 29 -2.21 -4.90 -12.02
C PRO A 29 -1.08 -4.72 -11.00
N MET A 30 -0.77 -5.76 -10.21
CA MET A 30 0.27 -5.69 -9.17
C MET A 30 1.66 -5.87 -9.78
N THR A 31 2.08 -4.93 -10.64
CA THR A 31 3.45 -4.81 -11.18
C THR A 31 4.42 -4.31 -10.10
N ASP A 32 5.73 -4.32 -10.37
CA ASP A 32 6.73 -3.76 -9.44
C ASP A 32 6.49 -2.26 -9.18
N GLU A 33 6.05 -1.54 -10.22
CA GLU A 33 5.63 -0.14 -10.12
C GLU A 33 4.41 0.02 -9.21
N ALA A 34 3.37 -0.79 -9.39
CA ALA A 34 2.19 -0.73 -8.53
C ALA A 34 2.53 -0.99 -7.06
N VAL A 35 3.42 -1.95 -6.78
CA VAL A 35 3.92 -2.22 -5.42
C VAL A 35 4.66 -1.01 -4.85
N THR A 36 5.45 -0.32 -5.69
CA THR A 36 6.18 0.89 -5.31
C THR A 36 5.23 2.06 -5.01
N VAL A 37 4.21 2.28 -5.84
CA VAL A 37 3.19 3.32 -5.61
C VAL A 37 2.38 3.03 -4.35
N ILE A 38 2.08 1.76 -4.06
CA ILE A 38 1.42 1.37 -2.79
C ILE A 38 2.32 1.68 -1.59
N TRP A 39 3.63 1.48 -1.71
CA TRP A 39 4.59 1.88 -0.69
C TRP A 39 4.57 3.39 -0.47
N GLU A 40 4.66 4.20 -1.52
CA GLU A 40 4.58 5.66 -1.42
C GLU A 40 3.28 6.12 -0.74
N MET A 41 2.14 5.53 -1.14
CA MET A 41 0.84 5.83 -0.55
C MET A 41 0.82 5.54 0.95
N LEU A 42 1.43 4.44 1.39
CA LEU A 42 1.57 4.12 2.81
C LEU A 42 2.48 5.09 3.54
N SER A 43 3.61 5.47 2.96
CA SER A 43 4.54 6.44 3.54
C SER A 43 3.92 7.83 3.67
N GLU A 44 3.10 8.26 2.70
CA GLU A 44 2.36 9.53 2.80
C GLU A 44 1.25 9.47 3.85
N ALA A 45 0.59 8.31 4.00
CA ALA A 45 -0.39 8.10 5.06
C ALA A 45 0.24 8.14 6.48
N GLU A 46 1.54 7.83 6.60
CA GLU A 46 2.33 7.97 7.85
C GLU A 46 2.22 9.36 8.43
N LYS A 47 2.44 10.36 7.56
CA LYS A 47 2.60 11.75 7.95
C LYS A 47 1.39 12.32 8.68
N CYS A 48 0.23 11.67 8.60
CA CYS A 48 -0.98 12.14 9.24
C CYS A 48 -1.72 11.08 10.09
N THR A 49 -1.17 9.86 10.22
CA THR A 49 -1.75 8.84 11.10
C THR A 49 -1.06 8.86 12.47
N ASN A 50 -1.74 9.45 13.46
CA ASN A 50 -1.25 9.51 14.86
C ASN A 50 -1.03 8.14 15.53
N MET A 51 -1.43 7.02 14.91
CA MET A 51 -1.20 5.68 15.45
C MET A 51 0.07 5.07 14.82
N MET A 52 1.19 5.16 15.54
CA MET A 52 2.47 4.51 15.23
C MET A 52 2.38 2.99 15.05
N ALA A 53 1.28 2.36 15.47
CA ALA A 53 1.06 0.92 15.36
C ALA A 53 0.73 0.44 13.95
N TYR A 54 0.39 1.34 13.00
CA TYR A 54 -0.18 0.93 11.72
C TYR A 54 0.60 1.35 10.49
N ILE A 55 1.72 2.06 10.64
CA ILE A 55 2.49 2.51 9.48
C ILE A 55 3.96 2.14 9.65
N PRO A 56 4.64 1.66 8.59
CA PRO A 56 6.07 1.41 8.60
C PRO A 56 6.88 2.61 9.12
N THR A 57 8.00 2.31 9.78
CA THR A 57 8.94 3.32 10.30
C THR A 57 9.50 4.18 9.15
N PRO A 58 9.69 5.50 9.33
CA PRO A 58 10.13 6.35 8.24
C PRO A 58 11.53 5.94 7.79
N ALA A 59 11.70 5.70 6.49
CA ALA A 59 13.01 5.62 5.87
C ALA A 59 13.38 7.01 5.34
N GLY A 60 14.53 7.56 5.73
CA GLY A 60 15.00 8.88 5.28
C GLY A 60 15.34 8.97 3.78
N ALA A 61 15.33 7.84 3.08
CA ALA A 61 15.46 7.70 1.63
C ALA A 61 14.58 6.52 1.17
N MET A 62 14.35 6.39 -0.14
CA MET A 62 13.63 5.25 -0.70
C MET A 62 14.32 3.95 -0.25
N PRO A 63 13.66 3.12 0.57
CA PRO A 63 14.32 1.98 1.15
C PRO A 63 14.45 0.86 0.11
N GLY A 64 15.43 -0.02 0.29
CA GLY A 64 15.65 -1.15 -0.63
C GLY A 64 14.43 -2.07 -0.72
N ILE A 65 14.33 -2.80 -1.84
CA ILE A 65 13.20 -3.70 -2.17
C ILE A 65 12.86 -4.65 -1.01
N GLY A 66 13.87 -5.24 -0.36
CA GLY A 66 13.66 -6.15 0.78
C GLY A 66 13.02 -5.49 2.00
N TYR A 67 13.29 -4.20 2.22
CA TYR A 67 12.63 -3.44 3.27
C TYR A 67 11.17 -3.16 2.90
N ILE A 68 10.91 -2.72 1.67
CA ILE A 68 9.54 -2.48 1.17
C ILE A 68 8.71 -3.76 1.33
N ALA A 69 9.20 -4.89 0.82
CA ALA A 69 8.57 -6.21 0.95
C ALA A 69 8.25 -6.56 2.42
N SER A 70 9.23 -6.39 3.32
CA SER A 70 9.05 -6.65 4.75
C SER A 70 7.94 -5.80 5.38
N GLN A 71 7.90 -4.51 5.07
CA GLN A 71 6.91 -3.59 5.62
C GLN A 71 5.50 -3.86 5.06
N LEU A 72 5.40 -4.12 3.76
CA LEU A 72 4.13 -4.53 3.14
C LEU A 72 3.59 -5.79 3.79
N GLY A 73 4.45 -6.79 4.04
CA GLY A 73 4.07 -8.02 4.75
C GLY A 73 3.55 -7.77 6.17
N LYS A 74 4.25 -6.95 6.96
CA LYS A 74 3.81 -6.58 8.31
C LYS A 74 2.45 -5.89 8.29
N MET A 75 2.27 -4.93 7.38
CA MET A 75 1.03 -4.16 7.29
C MET A 75 -0.14 -5.02 6.78
N ALA A 76 0.08 -5.83 5.76
CA ALA A 76 -0.93 -6.76 5.25
C ALA A 76 -1.39 -7.75 6.33
N ASN A 77 -0.46 -8.29 7.13
CA ASN A 77 -0.80 -9.17 8.26
C ASN A 77 -1.64 -8.45 9.32
N ARG A 78 -1.31 -7.21 9.67
CA ARG A 78 -2.10 -6.39 10.60
C ARG A 78 -3.52 -6.15 10.07
N ILE A 79 -3.65 -5.81 8.79
CA ILE A 79 -4.96 -5.62 8.14
C ILE A 79 -5.77 -6.92 8.19
N ARG A 80 -5.16 -8.06 7.87
CA ARG A 80 -5.83 -9.38 7.94
C ARG A 80 -6.29 -9.71 9.37
N GLN A 81 -5.48 -9.41 10.38
CA GLN A 81 -5.80 -9.66 11.79
C GLN A 81 -6.90 -8.74 12.33
N ALA A 82 -7.01 -7.52 11.81
CA ALA A 82 -8.09 -6.59 12.15
C ALA A 82 -9.47 -7.02 11.60
N GLY A 83 -9.50 -8.00 10.68
CA GLY A 83 -10.72 -8.55 10.12
C GLY A 83 -11.54 -7.53 9.33
N ASN A 84 -12.82 -7.38 9.67
CA ASN A 84 -13.74 -6.43 9.02
C ASN A 84 -13.51 -4.97 9.46
N GLY A 85 -12.70 -4.75 10.50
CA GLY A 85 -12.25 -3.42 10.88
C GLY A 85 -11.20 -2.95 9.88
N LYS A 86 -11.59 -2.06 8.96
CA LYS A 86 -10.63 -1.27 8.18
C LYS A 86 -9.65 -0.64 9.17
N VAL A 87 -8.37 -1.03 9.13
CA VAL A 87 -7.32 -0.37 9.94
C VAL A 87 -7.48 1.13 9.75
N ASP A 88 -7.69 1.87 10.84
CA ASP A 88 -8.04 3.29 10.80
C ASP A 88 -6.81 4.13 10.46
N ILE A 89 -6.53 4.20 9.17
CA ILE A 89 -5.54 5.10 8.60
C ILE A 89 -6.18 6.47 8.55
N LYS A 90 -5.70 7.40 9.39
CA LYS A 90 -6.17 8.79 9.34
C LYS A 90 -5.82 9.38 7.97
N CYS A 91 -6.65 10.30 7.50
CA CYS A 91 -6.58 10.91 6.15
C CYS A 91 -6.67 9.93 4.97
N ARG A 92 -7.19 8.71 5.14
CA ARG A 92 -7.46 7.78 4.03
C ARG A 92 -8.13 8.47 2.84
N VAL A 93 -9.10 9.35 3.08
CA VAL A 93 -9.80 10.10 2.01
C VAL A 93 -8.84 11.00 1.23
N GLN A 94 -7.99 11.77 1.91
CA GLN A 94 -7.01 12.65 1.28
C GLN A 94 -5.96 11.87 0.49
N ILE A 95 -5.41 10.80 1.08
CA ILE A 95 -4.43 9.94 0.43
C ILE A 95 -5.03 9.25 -0.79
N LYS A 96 -6.30 8.79 -0.70
CA LYS A 96 -7.01 8.22 -1.84
C LYS A 96 -7.10 9.21 -3.00
N SER A 97 -7.39 10.48 -2.73
CA SER A 97 -7.46 11.49 -3.78
C SER A 97 -6.09 11.76 -4.41
N ILE A 98 -5.02 11.84 -3.62
CA ILE A 98 -3.66 12.12 -4.11
C ILE A 98 -3.16 11.01 -5.04
N PHE A 99 -3.37 9.75 -4.66
CA PHE A 99 -2.80 8.60 -5.37
C PHE A 99 -3.72 8.01 -6.43
N ARG A 100 -4.96 8.51 -6.56
CA ARG A 100 -5.93 7.95 -7.52
C ARG A 100 -5.41 7.99 -8.95
N LEU A 101 -4.87 9.14 -9.36
CA LEU A 101 -4.34 9.35 -10.72
C LEU A 101 -3.23 8.35 -11.06
N LYS A 102 -2.26 8.15 -10.16
CA LYS A 102 -1.18 7.17 -10.37
C LYS A 102 -1.70 5.76 -10.59
N PHE A 103 -2.73 5.35 -9.84
CA PHE A 103 -3.32 4.03 -10.04
C PHE A 103 -4.16 3.94 -11.32
N ASP A 104 -4.84 5.02 -11.71
CA ASP A 104 -5.60 5.05 -12.96
C ASP A 104 -4.67 4.99 -14.20
N GLU A 105 -3.48 5.61 -14.12
CA GLU A 105 -2.40 5.47 -15.12
C GLU A 105 -1.92 4.01 -15.23
N ILE A 106 -1.59 3.39 -14.08
CA ILE A 106 -1.20 1.96 -14.02
C ILE A 106 -2.30 1.05 -14.59
N ILE A 107 -3.57 1.31 -14.27
CA ILE A 107 -4.71 0.54 -14.81
C ILE A 107 -4.80 0.69 -16.33
N SER A 108 -4.57 1.91 -16.83
CA SER A 108 -4.65 2.23 -18.26
C SER A 108 -3.44 1.72 -19.05
N GLY A 109 -2.35 1.32 -18.36
CA GLY A 109 -1.12 0.87 -18.97
C GLY A 109 -0.37 2.00 -19.70
N ILE A 110 -0.57 3.24 -19.26
CA ILE A 110 0.07 4.45 -19.78
C ILE A 110 1.34 4.72 -18.99
#